data_AF-A0A9X8E164-F1
#
_entry.id   AF-A0A9X8E164-F1
#
_cell.length_a   1.000
_cell.length_b   1.000
_cell.length_c   1.000
_cell.angle_alpha   90.00
_cell.angle_beta   90.00
_cell.angle_gamma   90.00
#
_symmetry.space_group_name_H-M   'P 1'
#
loop_
_entity.id
_entity.type
_entity.pdbx_description
1 polymer ?
#
loop_
_entity_poly.entity_id
_entity_poly.type
_entity_poly.pdbx_seq_one_letter_code
_entity_poly.pdbx_strand_id
1 'polypeptide(L)'
;MWRSLRLCTAIVGVVSANTAWTVCNRKLLKDGALFFIRGVNYQPAPIDTWSGVDLLLRPELWQRDLPLLRNMNANAAKVYAFTSGNPDGHNAYLDAAFNNGYLPIYTMFSIWVSPYPMSAAVAIDSPDFAQFVPKYEAMAKEVACHPGTMGFVIGGEMNGIWEVKTQLFWSKFNALSQAVRRGIASANCASPAPKILTTNFIDDYAASVTYGEQ
;
A
#
# COMPACT_ATOMS: atom_id res chain seq x y z
N MET A 1 36.37 -12.96 6.69
CA MET A 1 34.89 -12.90 6.69
C MET A 1 34.39 -12.64 5.27
N TRP A 2 33.89 -13.66 4.58
CA TRP A 2 33.34 -13.52 3.24
C TRP A 2 31.90 -13.01 3.34
N ARG A 3 31.64 -11.78 2.88
CA ARG A 3 30.28 -11.27 2.71
C ARG A 3 29.69 -11.97 1.48
N SER A 4 28.73 -12.87 1.71
CA SER A 4 27.94 -13.47 0.62
C SER A 4 27.26 -12.35 -0.18
N LEU A 5 27.69 -12.16 -1.42
CA LEU A 5 27.04 -11.31 -2.40
C LEU A 5 25.73 -12.00 -2.79
N ARG A 6 24.58 -11.57 -2.24
CA ARG A 6 23.28 -12.03 -2.72
C ARG A 6 23.07 -11.45 -4.12
N LEU A 7 23.37 -12.24 -5.16
CA LEU A 7 22.97 -11.92 -6.53
C LEU A 7 21.44 -11.90 -6.59
N CYS A 8 20.87 -10.73 -6.92
CA CYS A 8 19.46 -10.62 -7.31
C CYS A 8 19.37 -11.06 -8.77
N THR A 9 19.12 -12.35 -8.99
CA THR A 9 18.93 -12.92 -10.33
C THR A 9 17.54 -12.51 -10.82
N ALA A 10 17.48 -11.78 -11.94
CA ALA A 10 16.23 -11.54 -12.65
C ALA A 10 15.75 -12.87 -13.23
N ILE A 11 14.62 -13.39 -12.75
CA ILE A 11 13.94 -14.51 -13.39
C ILE A 11 13.24 -13.93 -14.62
N VAL A 12 13.80 -14.17 -15.80
CA VAL A 12 13.09 -13.94 -17.06
C VAL A 12 12.09 -15.08 -17.21
N GLY A 13 10.85 -14.85 -16.80
CA GLY A 13 9.83 -15.89 -16.82
C GLY A 13 8.42 -15.32 -16.77
N VAL A 14 7.70 -15.55 -17.89
CA VAL A 14 6.25 -15.43 -18.13
C VAL A 14 5.67 -14.06 -17.79
N VAL A 15 4.93 -13.47 -18.73
CA VAL A 15 4.04 -12.34 -18.45
C VAL A 15 3.04 -12.84 -17.41
N SER A 16 3.33 -12.63 -16.12
CA SER A 16 2.36 -12.81 -15.08
C SER A 16 1.21 -11.87 -15.41
N ALA A 17 -0.02 -12.38 -15.48
CA ALA A 17 -1.20 -11.55 -15.68
C ALA A 17 -1.33 -10.48 -14.57
N ASN A 18 -0.65 -10.70 -13.43
CA ASN A 18 -0.55 -9.79 -12.32
C ASN A 18 0.89 -9.27 -12.14
N THR A 19 1.11 -7.97 -12.01
CA THR A 19 2.46 -7.39 -11.86
C THR A 19 3.13 -7.81 -10.55
N ALA A 20 4.37 -8.28 -10.64
CA ALA A 20 5.17 -8.70 -9.49
C ALA A 20 5.97 -7.52 -8.93
N TRP A 21 5.77 -7.24 -7.65
CA TRP A 21 6.45 -6.17 -6.92
C TRP A 21 7.29 -6.76 -5.80
N THR A 22 8.60 -6.55 -5.87
CA THR A 22 9.55 -7.08 -4.90
C THR A 22 10.55 -6.01 -4.47
N VAL A 23 11.30 -6.32 -3.41
CA VAL A 23 12.40 -5.48 -2.94
C VAL A 23 13.69 -6.30 -2.92
N CYS A 24 14.78 -5.70 -3.38
CA CYS A 24 16.13 -6.24 -3.27
C CYS A 24 17.00 -5.21 -2.54
N ASN A 25 17.30 -5.48 -1.27
CA ASN A 25 17.86 -4.48 -0.34
C ASN A 25 16.97 -3.22 -0.29
N ARG A 26 17.51 -2.06 -0.66
CA ARG A 26 16.81 -0.77 -0.72
C ARG A 26 16.32 -0.40 -2.14
N LYS A 27 16.18 -1.39 -3.02
CA LYS A 27 15.71 -1.20 -4.41
C LYS A 27 14.33 -1.83 -4.57
N LEU A 28 13.40 -1.05 -5.11
CA LEU A 28 12.10 -1.53 -5.55
C LEU A 28 12.21 -2.12 -6.96
N LEU A 29 11.64 -3.31 -7.16
CA LEU A 29 11.63 -3.99 -8.45
C LEU A 29 10.18 -4.23 -8.92
N LYS A 30 9.94 -3.97 -10.20
CA LYS A 30 8.77 -4.40 -10.96
C LYS A 30 9.18 -5.50 -11.91
N ASP A 31 8.61 -6.68 -11.77
CA ASP A 31 8.90 -7.86 -12.59
C ASP A 31 10.43 -8.12 -12.69
N GLY A 32 11.14 -7.93 -11.58
CA GLY A 32 12.59 -8.09 -11.48
C GLY A 32 13.44 -6.91 -11.98
N ALA A 33 12.85 -5.91 -12.63
CA ALA A 33 13.54 -4.71 -13.09
C ALA A 33 13.44 -3.56 -12.10
N LEU A 34 14.48 -2.74 -11.98
CA LEU A 34 14.49 -1.55 -11.12
C LEU A 34 13.35 -0.61 -11.49
N PHE A 35 12.56 -0.20 -10.50
CA PHE A 35 11.44 0.71 -10.68
C PHE A 35 11.60 1.95 -9.81
N PHE A 36 11.51 3.13 -10.43
CA PHE A 36 11.49 4.41 -9.74
C PHE A 36 10.07 4.96 -9.68
N ILE A 37 9.57 5.19 -8.48
CA ILE A 37 8.26 5.80 -8.26
C ILE A 37 8.35 7.29 -8.63
N ARG A 38 7.46 7.71 -9.53
CA ARG A 38 7.08 9.09 -9.83
C ARG A 38 5.62 9.22 -9.45
N GLY A 39 5.37 9.27 -8.15
CA GLY A 39 4.05 9.04 -7.57
C GLY A 39 3.34 10.31 -7.17
N VAL A 40 2.02 10.21 -7.01
CA VAL A 40 1.19 11.21 -6.34
C VAL A 40 0.41 10.57 -5.20
N ASN A 41 0.10 11.36 -4.19
CA ASN A 41 -0.96 11.03 -3.23
C ASN A 41 -2.31 11.33 -3.90
N TYR A 42 -3.20 10.34 -3.96
CA TYR A 42 -4.46 10.45 -4.67
C TYR A 42 -5.63 10.32 -3.70
N GLN A 43 -6.08 11.47 -3.19
CA GLN A 43 -7.25 11.61 -2.34
C GLN A 43 -7.94 12.94 -2.72
N PRO A 44 -8.54 13.05 -3.92
CA PRO A 44 -9.00 14.30 -4.52
C PRO A 44 -10.32 14.78 -3.91
N ALA A 45 -10.32 15.05 -2.60
CA ALA A 45 -11.50 15.47 -1.88
C ALA A 45 -12.05 16.77 -2.48
N PRO A 46 -13.29 16.77 -3.01
CA PRO A 46 -13.92 18.01 -3.45
C PRO A 46 -14.02 19.01 -2.30
N ILE A 47 -14.15 20.29 -2.64
CA ILE A 47 -14.52 21.32 -1.67
C ILE A 47 -15.80 20.85 -0.95
N ASP A 48 -15.84 21.08 0.37
CA ASP A 48 -16.91 20.63 1.28
C ASP A 48 -17.06 19.11 1.47
N THR A 49 -16.10 18.30 1.00
CA THR A 49 -16.08 16.85 1.22
C THR A 49 -14.96 16.43 2.16
N TRP A 50 -15.29 15.58 3.14
CA TRP A 50 -14.29 14.95 4.00
C TRP A 50 -13.38 14.01 3.18
N SER A 51 -12.06 14.16 3.32
CA SER A 51 -11.10 13.36 2.54
C SER A 51 -10.91 11.93 3.06
N GLY A 52 -11.37 11.60 4.27
CA GLY A 52 -11.24 10.26 4.86
C GLY A 52 -12.34 9.29 4.45
N VAL A 53 -12.79 9.36 3.20
CA VAL A 53 -13.73 8.42 2.56
C VAL A 53 -13.07 7.77 1.35
N ASP A 54 -13.63 6.67 0.86
CA ASP A 54 -13.13 6.02 -0.35
C ASP A 54 -13.54 6.80 -1.61
N LEU A 55 -12.62 7.60 -2.13
CA LEU A 55 -12.83 8.41 -3.34
C LEU A 55 -12.61 7.62 -4.64
N LEU A 56 -12.17 6.36 -4.57
CA LEU A 56 -12.09 5.50 -5.76
C LEU A 56 -13.48 5.09 -6.24
N LEU A 57 -14.47 5.11 -5.35
CA LEU A 57 -15.89 4.84 -5.66
C LEU A 57 -16.60 6.04 -6.33
N ARG A 58 -15.84 7.08 -6.70
CA ARG A 58 -16.33 8.29 -7.39
C ARG A 58 -15.73 8.36 -8.79
N PRO A 59 -16.29 7.61 -9.78
CA PRO A 59 -15.70 7.49 -11.12
C PRO A 59 -15.44 8.81 -11.83
N GLU A 60 -16.30 9.79 -11.64
CA GLU A 60 -16.16 11.13 -12.21
C GLU A 60 -14.87 11.85 -11.77
N LEU A 61 -14.31 11.53 -10.60
CA LEU A 61 -13.06 12.12 -10.11
C LEU A 61 -11.86 11.52 -10.84
N TRP A 62 -11.71 10.20 -10.81
CA TRP A 62 -10.54 9.55 -11.42
C TRP A 62 -10.59 9.52 -12.94
N GLN A 63 -11.77 9.54 -13.57
CA GLN A 63 -11.88 9.69 -15.02
C GLN A 63 -11.34 11.04 -15.48
N ARG A 64 -11.60 12.11 -14.72
CA ARG A 64 -11.03 13.45 -14.96
C ARG A 64 -9.53 13.47 -14.71
N ASP A 65 -9.06 12.85 -13.62
CA ASP A 65 -7.70 13.05 -13.12
C ASP A 65 -6.65 12.15 -13.79
N LEU A 66 -6.96 10.89 -14.09
CA LEU A 66 -5.97 9.93 -14.61
C LEU A 66 -5.27 10.41 -15.90
N PRO A 67 -5.95 11.03 -16.89
CA PRO A 67 -5.27 11.61 -18.05
C PRO A 67 -4.26 12.71 -17.69
N LEU A 68 -4.58 13.55 -16.69
CA LEU A 68 -3.70 14.63 -16.23
C LEU A 68 -2.47 14.07 -15.50
N LEU A 69 -2.68 13.05 -14.65
CA LEU A 69 -1.59 12.36 -13.97
C LEU A 69 -0.63 11.70 -14.96
N ARG A 70 -1.15 11.09 -16.04
CA ARG A 70 -0.31 10.56 -17.13
C ARG A 70 0.45 11.66 -17.84
N ASN A 71 -0.18 12.81 -18.11
CA ASN A 71 0.48 13.95 -18.74
C ASN A 71 1.63 14.52 -17.87
N MET A 72 1.53 14.37 -16.55
CA MET A 72 2.60 14.69 -15.60
C MET A 72 3.68 13.59 -15.49
N ASN A 73 3.57 12.52 -16.28
CA ASN A 73 4.43 11.33 -16.21
C ASN A 73 4.39 10.58 -14.86
N ALA A 74 3.28 10.69 -14.13
CA ALA A 74 3.07 9.89 -12.93
C ALA A 74 2.97 8.39 -13.29
N ASN A 75 3.58 7.53 -12.48
CA ASN A 75 3.54 6.07 -12.67
C ASN A 75 3.04 5.32 -11.43
N ALA A 76 2.70 6.03 -10.36
CA ALA A 76 2.10 5.45 -9.18
C ALA A 76 1.15 6.42 -8.49
N ALA A 77 0.17 5.88 -7.78
CA ALA A 77 -0.71 6.61 -6.89
C ALA A 77 -0.74 5.93 -5.52
N LYS A 78 -0.77 6.73 -4.45
CA LYS A 78 -1.07 6.25 -3.10
C LYS A 78 -2.46 6.72 -2.69
N VAL A 79 -3.32 5.79 -2.28
CA VAL A 79 -4.66 6.06 -1.75
C VAL A 79 -4.64 5.95 -0.23
N TYR A 80 -5.29 6.89 0.48
CA TYR A 80 -5.23 7.00 1.94
C TYR A 80 -6.40 6.33 2.64
N ALA A 81 -7.57 6.29 2.00
CA ALA A 81 -8.78 5.74 2.57
C ALA A 81 -9.42 4.74 1.61
N PHE A 82 -9.27 3.46 1.92
CA PHE A 82 -9.90 2.34 1.22
C PHE A 82 -11.00 1.72 2.09
N THR A 83 -12.13 1.36 1.48
CA THR A 83 -13.23 0.64 2.13
C THR A 83 -13.64 -0.58 1.34
N SER A 84 -13.26 -1.77 1.82
CA SER A 84 -13.61 -3.06 1.23
C SER A 84 -15.12 -3.30 1.11
N GLY A 85 -15.49 -4.26 0.26
CA GLY A 85 -16.86 -4.62 -0.07
C GLY A 85 -17.35 -4.03 -1.39
N ASN A 86 -16.47 -3.41 -2.19
CA ASN A 86 -16.80 -2.74 -3.45
C ASN A 86 -15.88 -3.18 -4.61
N PRO A 87 -15.72 -4.50 -4.85
CA PRO A 87 -14.74 -5.01 -5.80
C PRO A 87 -14.91 -4.44 -7.22
N ASP A 88 -16.15 -4.28 -7.69
CA ASP A 88 -16.42 -3.75 -9.03
C ASP A 88 -15.99 -2.29 -9.18
N GLY A 89 -16.22 -1.47 -8.15
CA GLY A 89 -15.82 -0.06 -8.15
C GLY A 89 -14.29 0.10 -8.10
N HIS A 90 -13.62 -0.68 -7.25
CA HIS A 90 -12.16 -0.67 -7.16
C HIS A 90 -11.50 -1.23 -8.42
N ASN A 91 -12.04 -2.30 -9.00
CA ASN A 91 -11.56 -2.84 -10.26
C ASN A 91 -11.75 -1.84 -11.41
N ALA A 92 -12.88 -1.12 -11.47
CA ALA A 92 -13.09 -0.09 -12.49
C ALA A 92 -12.02 1.02 -12.42
N TYR A 93 -11.68 1.50 -11.22
CA TYR A 93 -10.56 2.43 -11.03
C TYR A 93 -9.23 1.80 -11.44
N LEU A 94 -8.96 0.57 -10.99
CA LEU A 94 -7.69 -0.12 -11.22
C LEU A 94 -7.47 -0.44 -12.71
N ASP A 95 -8.50 -0.85 -13.44
CA ASP A 95 -8.51 -1.05 -14.88
C ASP A 95 -8.18 0.27 -15.59
N ALA A 96 -8.85 1.35 -15.18
CA ALA A 96 -8.63 2.68 -15.75
C ALA A 96 -7.22 3.22 -15.45
N ALA A 97 -6.68 3.00 -14.25
CA ALA A 97 -5.36 3.46 -13.84
C ALA A 97 -4.23 2.63 -14.49
N PHE A 98 -4.37 1.30 -14.49
CA PHE A 98 -3.44 0.38 -15.12
C PHE A 98 -3.45 0.50 -16.65
N ASN A 99 -4.61 0.79 -17.24
CA ASN A 99 -4.78 1.08 -18.66
C ASN A 99 -4.16 0.03 -19.58
N ASN A 100 -4.44 -1.24 -19.29
CA ASN A 100 -3.89 -2.40 -20.01
C ASN A 100 -2.34 -2.38 -20.13
N GLY A 101 -1.65 -1.74 -19.19
CA GLY A 101 -0.20 -1.59 -19.20
C GLY A 101 0.33 -0.45 -20.07
N TYR A 102 -0.53 0.35 -20.72
CA TYR A 102 -0.12 1.54 -21.47
C TYR A 102 -0.08 2.77 -20.55
N LEU A 103 1.11 3.30 -20.29
CA LEU A 103 1.33 4.38 -19.31
C LEU A 103 0.58 4.11 -17.97
N PRO A 104 0.87 2.97 -17.31
CA PRO A 104 0.14 2.54 -16.14
C PRO A 104 0.46 3.43 -14.93
N ILE A 105 -0.57 3.72 -14.13
CA ILE A 105 -0.44 4.29 -12.79
C ILE A 105 -0.71 3.17 -11.80
N TYR A 106 0.35 2.65 -11.18
CA TYR A 106 0.23 1.57 -10.21
C TYR A 106 -0.23 2.10 -8.85
N THR A 107 -1.19 1.42 -8.23
CA THR A 107 -1.80 1.94 -7.00
C THR A 107 -1.31 1.19 -5.77
N MET A 108 -0.93 1.96 -4.74
CA MET A 108 -0.72 1.47 -3.39
C MET A 108 -1.91 1.88 -2.52
N PHE A 109 -2.45 0.93 -1.76
CA PHE A 109 -3.65 1.14 -0.95
C PHE A 109 -3.33 1.24 0.53
N SER A 110 -4.08 2.08 1.23
CA SER A 110 -3.98 2.26 2.67
C SER A 110 -5.35 2.48 3.28
N ILE A 111 -5.41 2.33 4.60
CA ILE A 111 -6.55 2.73 5.42
C ILE A 111 -6.05 3.81 6.36
N TRP A 112 -6.78 4.91 6.46
CA TRP A 112 -6.46 5.97 7.40
C TRP A 112 -6.56 5.44 8.83
N VAL A 113 -5.43 5.46 9.53
CA VAL A 113 -5.31 5.12 10.96
C VAL A 113 -4.72 6.36 11.61
N SER A 114 -5.48 7.01 12.50
CA SER A 114 -4.94 8.15 13.25
C SER A 114 -3.83 7.69 14.22
N PRO A 115 -3.02 8.61 14.76
CA PRO A 115 -1.98 8.24 15.73
C PRO A 115 -2.51 7.62 17.03
N TYR A 116 -3.73 7.96 17.46
CA TYR A 116 -4.27 7.51 18.75
C TYR A 116 -4.38 5.98 18.88
N PRO A 117 -4.99 5.22 17.94
CA PRO A 117 -4.98 3.76 17.96
C PRO A 117 -3.58 3.12 18.02
N MET A 118 -2.56 3.80 17.50
CA MET A 118 -1.18 3.31 17.51
C MET A 118 -0.42 3.63 18.80
N SER A 119 -0.94 4.53 19.64
CA SER A 119 -0.30 5.00 20.86
C SER A 119 -0.15 3.92 21.94
N ALA A 120 0.77 4.12 22.88
CA ALA A 120 1.00 3.25 24.03
C ALA A 120 -0.20 3.19 24.99
N ALA A 121 -1.10 4.18 24.94
CA ALA A 121 -2.32 4.23 25.75
C ALA A 121 -3.39 3.23 25.31
N VAL A 122 -3.33 2.74 24.07
CA VAL A 122 -4.30 1.82 23.49
C VAL A 122 -3.70 0.40 23.51
N ALA A 123 -4.35 -0.56 24.15
CA ALA A 123 -3.90 -1.95 24.11
C ALA A 123 -4.08 -2.57 22.70
N ILE A 124 -3.31 -3.60 22.36
CA ILE A 124 -3.38 -4.26 21.03
C ILE A 124 -4.71 -4.99 20.79
N ASP A 125 -5.40 -5.38 21.86
CA ASP A 125 -6.72 -6.01 21.81
C ASP A 125 -7.87 -5.01 22.01
N SER A 126 -7.57 -3.72 22.24
CA SER A 126 -8.59 -2.68 22.33
C SER A 126 -9.36 -2.57 21.01
N PRO A 127 -10.70 -2.41 21.04
CA PRO A 127 -11.50 -2.13 19.85
C PRO A 127 -11.00 -0.94 19.03
N ASP A 128 -10.37 0.04 19.67
CA ASP A 128 -9.80 1.22 18.99
C ASP A 128 -8.71 0.84 17.97
N PHE A 129 -7.94 -0.21 18.24
CA PHE A 129 -6.92 -0.73 17.32
C PHE A 129 -7.40 -1.99 16.57
N ALA A 130 -7.97 -2.96 17.27
CA ALA A 130 -8.27 -4.29 16.75
C ALA A 130 -9.19 -4.27 15.52
N GLN A 131 -10.05 -3.24 15.40
CA GLN A 131 -10.92 -3.04 14.24
C GLN A 131 -10.16 -2.84 12.91
N PHE A 132 -8.89 -2.40 12.93
CA PHE A 132 -8.13 -2.14 11.71
C PHE A 132 -7.56 -3.42 11.10
N VAL A 133 -7.25 -4.42 11.92
CA VAL A 133 -6.70 -5.71 11.47
C VAL A 133 -7.58 -6.36 10.39
N PRO A 134 -8.90 -6.60 10.59
CA PRO A 134 -9.74 -7.18 9.54
C PRO A 134 -9.93 -6.25 8.34
N LYS A 135 -9.87 -4.92 8.52
CA LYS A 135 -9.97 -3.96 7.39
C LYS A 135 -8.76 -4.07 6.45
N TYR A 136 -7.54 -4.16 7.00
CA TYR A 136 -6.32 -4.35 6.19
C TYR A 136 -6.31 -5.71 5.45
N GLU A 137 -6.79 -6.76 6.11
CA GLU A 137 -6.93 -8.08 5.50
C GLU A 137 -7.93 -8.06 4.35
N ALA A 138 -9.11 -7.47 4.55
CA ALA A 138 -10.14 -7.35 3.52
C ALA A 138 -9.70 -6.49 2.34
N MET A 139 -9.04 -5.34 2.60
CA MET A 139 -8.47 -4.49 1.55
C MET A 139 -7.51 -5.29 0.68
N ALA A 140 -6.56 -5.98 1.31
CA ALA A 140 -5.57 -6.74 0.57
C ALA A 140 -6.18 -7.89 -0.22
N LYS A 141 -7.14 -8.61 0.36
CA LYS A 141 -7.85 -9.70 -0.32
C LYS A 141 -8.59 -9.25 -1.57
N GLU A 142 -9.20 -8.07 -1.53
CA GLU A 142 -10.04 -7.54 -2.60
C GLU A 142 -9.24 -7.14 -3.84
N VAL A 143 -8.11 -6.45 -3.67
CA VAL A 143 -7.39 -5.83 -4.80
C VAL A 143 -6.07 -6.51 -5.16
N ALA A 144 -5.58 -7.47 -4.38
CA ALA A 144 -4.27 -8.09 -4.64
C ALA A 144 -4.15 -8.78 -6.01
N CYS A 145 -5.26 -9.26 -6.58
CA CYS A 145 -5.24 -10.00 -7.84
C CYS A 145 -5.14 -9.11 -9.08
N HIS A 146 -5.30 -7.79 -8.94
CA HIS A 146 -5.28 -6.89 -10.08
C HIS A 146 -3.83 -6.47 -10.43
N PRO A 147 -3.41 -6.46 -11.72
CA PRO A 147 -2.06 -6.07 -12.13
C PRO A 147 -1.66 -4.63 -11.76
N GLY A 148 -2.63 -3.72 -11.78
CA GLY A 148 -2.47 -2.34 -11.32
C GLY A 148 -2.17 -2.18 -9.82
N THR A 149 -2.35 -3.22 -9.00
CA THR A 149 -2.06 -3.16 -7.57
C THR A 149 -0.56 -3.32 -7.33
N MET A 150 0.07 -2.28 -6.81
CA MET A 150 1.49 -2.25 -6.44
C MET A 150 1.74 -2.92 -5.09
N GLY A 151 0.89 -2.59 -4.13
CA GLY A 151 1.06 -3.02 -2.76
C GLY A 151 0.24 -2.21 -1.78
N PHE A 152 0.64 -2.27 -0.52
CA PHE A 152 -0.12 -1.75 0.60
C PHE A 152 0.76 -0.90 1.49
N VAL A 153 0.23 0.22 1.93
CA VAL A 153 0.88 1.12 2.89
C VAL A 153 0.20 0.95 4.24
N ILE A 154 0.98 0.57 5.25
CA ILE A 154 0.50 0.44 6.61
C ILE A 154 0.30 1.87 7.17
N GLY A 155 -0.95 2.30 7.08
CA GLY A 155 -1.52 3.63 7.31
C GLY A 155 -0.77 4.78 6.68
N GLY A 156 -1.01 5.98 7.21
CA GLY A 156 -0.27 7.17 6.84
C GLY A 156 -0.15 8.06 8.07
N GLU A 157 1.07 8.45 8.37
CA GLU A 157 1.37 9.43 9.44
C GLU A 157 0.88 8.97 10.82
N MET A 158 0.86 7.65 11.04
CA MET A 158 0.31 7.04 12.26
C MET A 158 1.29 7.06 13.45
N ASN A 159 2.56 7.42 13.23
CA ASN A 159 3.59 7.43 14.26
C ASN A 159 3.60 8.75 15.02
N GLY A 160 3.58 8.65 16.35
CA GLY A 160 4.13 9.70 17.21
C GLY A 160 5.60 9.42 17.49
N ILE A 161 6.46 10.45 17.54
CA ILE A 161 7.90 10.30 17.76
C ILE A 161 8.27 9.53 19.05
N TRP A 162 7.39 9.56 20.05
CA TRP A 162 7.55 8.80 21.29
C TRP A 162 7.06 7.36 21.17
N GLU A 163 6.04 7.13 20.33
CA GLU A 163 5.38 5.83 20.17
C GLU A 163 6.28 4.82 19.46
N VAL A 164 7.05 5.27 18.47
CA VAL A 164 7.98 4.42 17.71
C VAL A 164 9.09 3.81 18.57
N LYS A 165 9.31 4.33 19.79
CA LYS A 165 10.26 3.78 20.77
C LYS A 165 9.68 2.61 21.56
N THR A 166 8.38 2.37 21.47
CA THR A 166 7.68 1.36 22.27
C THR A 166 7.54 0.06 21.49
N GLN A 167 7.69 -1.07 22.18
CA GLN A 167 7.46 -2.39 21.59
C GLN A 167 5.99 -2.58 21.14
N LEU A 168 5.05 -1.89 21.81
CA LEU A 168 3.63 -1.99 21.51
C LEU A 168 3.29 -1.40 20.14
N PHE A 169 3.90 -0.28 19.77
CA PHE A 169 3.75 0.31 18.44
C PHE A 169 4.15 -0.68 17.33
N TRP A 170 5.33 -1.30 17.45
CA TRP A 170 5.80 -2.28 16.46
C TRP A 170 4.97 -3.57 16.46
N SER A 171 4.45 -3.99 17.61
CA SER A 171 3.55 -5.14 17.70
C SER A 171 2.24 -4.87 16.95
N LYS A 172 1.67 -3.67 17.09
CA LYS A 172 0.50 -3.21 16.33
C LYS A 172 0.80 -3.09 14.84
N PHE A 173 1.90 -2.45 14.48
CA PHE A 173 2.34 -2.30 13.08
C PHE A 173 2.51 -3.67 12.39
N ASN A 174 3.10 -4.63 13.11
CA ASN A 174 3.23 -6.00 12.65
C ASN A 174 1.87 -6.70 12.50
N ALA A 175 0.91 -6.49 13.41
CA ALA A 175 -0.42 -7.06 13.28
C ALA A 175 -1.14 -6.56 12.00
N LEU A 176 -1.04 -5.26 11.68
CA LEU A 176 -1.56 -4.71 10.42
C LEU A 176 -0.82 -5.26 9.19
N SER A 177 0.50 -5.37 9.27
CA SER A 177 1.33 -5.94 8.19
C SER A 177 0.99 -7.41 7.92
N GLN A 178 0.79 -8.20 8.98
CA GLN A 178 0.39 -9.61 8.85
C GLN A 178 -1.03 -9.74 8.31
N ALA A 179 -1.94 -8.82 8.65
CA ALA A 179 -3.28 -8.78 8.07
C ALA A 179 -3.25 -8.62 6.55
N VAL A 180 -2.45 -7.67 6.04
CA VAL A 180 -2.23 -7.53 4.59
C VAL A 180 -1.69 -8.81 3.98
N ARG A 181 -0.69 -9.46 4.60
CA ARG A 181 -0.12 -10.72 4.10
C ARG A 181 -1.16 -11.83 4.03
N ARG A 182 -2.02 -11.97 5.05
CA ARG A 182 -3.15 -12.93 5.04
C ARG A 182 -4.16 -12.59 3.95
N GLY A 183 -4.47 -11.31 3.75
CA GLY A 183 -5.35 -10.86 2.68
C GLY A 183 -4.82 -11.23 1.30
N ILE A 184 -3.55 -10.93 1.01
CA ILE A 184 -2.88 -11.35 -0.24
C ILE A 184 -2.91 -12.87 -0.40
N ALA A 185 -2.56 -13.63 0.64
CA ALA A 185 -2.48 -15.09 0.58
C ALA A 185 -3.86 -15.77 0.41
N SER A 186 -4.92 -15.13 0.91
CA SER A 186 -6.31 -15.62 0.77
C SER A 186 -7.04 -15.01 -0.43
N ALA A 187 -6.38 -14.15 -1.21
CA ALA A 187 -6.89 -13.67 -2.48
C ALA A 187 -6.82 -14.82 -3.49
N ASN A 188 -7.97 -15.24 -4.03
CA ASN A 188 -8.08 -16.35 -4.99
C ASN A 188 -7.62 -15.91 -6.40
N CYS A 189 -6.39 -15.43 -6.51
CA CYS A 189 -5.86 -14.90 -7.76
C CYS A 189 -5.58 -16.03 -8.75
N ALA A 190 -6.08 -15.91 -9.98
CA ALA A 190 -5.73 -16.83 -11.07
C ALA A 190 -4.21 -16.83 -11.36
N SER A 191 -3.56 -15.68 -11.16
CA SER A 191 -2.12 -15.52 -11.24
C SER A 191 -1.64 -14.71 -10.02
N PRO A 192 -1.25 -15.37 -8.92
CA PRO A 192 -0.75 -14.68 -7.74
C PRO A 192 0.64 -14.10 -8.01
N ALA A 193 0.88 -12.88 -7.55
CA ALA A 193 2.16 -12.20 -7.68
C ALA A 193 2.50 -11.48 -6.37
N PRO A 194 3.80 -11.38 -6.00
CA PRO A 194 4.21 -10.65 -4.81
C PRO A 194 3.82 -9.17 -4.92
N LYS A 195 3.46 -8.58 -3.78
CA LYS A 195 3.13 -7.16 -3.61
C LYS A 195 4.04 -6.54 -2.57
N ILE A 196 4.32 -5.23 -2.67
CA ILE A 196 5.09 -4.56 -1.61
C ILE A 196 4.20 -4.24 -0.40
N LEU A 197 4.82 -4.32 0.78
CA LEU A 197 4.30 -3.68 1.98
C LEU A 197 5.26 -2.55 2.34
N THR A 198 4.72 -1.37 2.60
CA THR A 198 5.50 -0.18 2.97
C THR A 198 4.75 0.64 4.01
N THR A 199 5.30 1.77 4.42
CA THR A 199 4.70 2.72 5.35
C THR A 199 5.11 4.12 4.96
N ASN A 200 4.33 5.12 5.37
CA ASN A 200 4.76 6.50 5.38
C ASN A 200 4.46 7.08 6.77
N PHE A 201 5.54 7.37 7.49
CA PHE A 201 5.50 7.94 8.81
C PHE A 201 5.63 9.48 8.73
N ILE A 202 5.07 10.19 9.70
CA ILE A 202 5.44 11.58 10.02
C ILE A 202 6.96 11.59 10.18
N ASP A 203 7.61 12.65 9.68
CA ASP A 203 9.03 12.86 9.90
C ASP A 203 9.34 12.81 11.39
N ASP A 204 10.16 11.82 11.76
CA ASP A 204 10.55 11.53 13.13
C ASP A 204 12.08 11.50 13.28
N TYR A 205 12.79 12.19 12.38
CA TYR A 205 14.25 12.27 12.38
C TYR A 205 14.92 10.88 12.30
N ALA A 206 14.33 9.98 11.51
CA ALA A 206 14.75 8.59 11.34
C ALA A 206 14.65 7.72 12.61
N ALA A 207 13.86 8.13 13.60
CA ALA A 207 13.58 7.30 14.77
C ALA A 207 12.92 5.98 14.34
N SER A 208 11.95 6.00 13.43
CA SER A 208 11.31 4.78 12.93
C SER A 208 12.27 3.82 12.25
N VAL A 209 13.32 4.31 11.58
CA VAL A 209 14.36 3.44 11.00
C VAL A 209 15.17 2.80 12.14
N THR A 210 15.58 3.61 13.12
CA THR A 210 16.41 3.16 14.24
C THR A 210 15.72 2.11 15.10
N TYR A 211 14.42 2.27 15.37
CA TYR A 211 13.66 1.35 16.23
C TYR A 211 12.97 0.21 15.46
N GLY A 212 12.68 0.40 14.17
CA GLY A 212 12.01 -0.61 13.34
C GLY A 212 12.94 -1.64 12.71
N GLU A 213 14.26 -1.37 12.64
CA GLU A 213 15.27 -2.31 12.15
C GLU A 213 15.88 -3.19 13.28
N GLN A 214 15.36 -3.11 14.51
CA GLN A 214 15.76 -3.93 15.67
C GLN A 214 14.97 -5.25 15.73
#